data_AF-A0A7C6ZFC5-F1
#
_entry.id   AF-A0A7C6ZFC5-F1
#
_cell.length_a   1.000
_cell.length_b   1.000
_cell.length_c   1.000
_cell.angle_alpha   90.00
_cell.angle_beta   90.00
_cell.angle_gamma   90.00
#
_symmetry.space_group_name_H-M   'P 1'
#
loop_
_entity.id
_entity.type
_entity.pdbx_description
1 polymer ?
#
loop_
_entity_poly.entity_id
_entity_poly.type
_entity_poly.pdbx_seq_one_letter_code
_entity_poly.pdbx_strand_id
1 'polypeptide(L)' 'MSALVGEVRLFPYGKIPAGWLACSGQTLYIREYPKLYMLIGTRFGGDGKENFCLPDLQRIAPDNLVYCIAVEGEFPDLWR' A
#
# COMPACT_ATOMS: atom_id res chain seq x y z
N MET A 1 13.58 11.09 6.51
CA MET A 1 12.26 11.36 5.91
C MET A 1 11.43 10.11 6.12
N SER A 2 10.42 10.18 6.99
CA SER A 2 9.37 9.16 7.14
C SER A 2 8.51 9.14 5.87
N ALA A 3 8.02 7.97 5.47
CA ALA A 3 7.01 7.87 4.43
C ALA A 3 5.64 8.26 4.99
N LEU A 4 4.70 8.66 4.12
CA LEU A 4 3.29 8.75 4.51
C LEU A 4 2.63 7.39 4.28
N VAL A 5 1.82 6.92 5.24
CA VAL A 5 1.04 5.69 5.03
C VAL A 5 0.14 5.88 3.81
N GLY A 6 0.11 4.88 2.93
CA GLY A 6 -0.65 4.94 1.67
C GLY A 6 0.06 5.63 0.50
N GLU A 7 1.24 6.23 0.73
CA GLU A 7 2.07 6.77 -0.35
C GLU A 7 2.52 5.64 -1.30
N VAL A 8 2.38 5.87 -2.60
CA VAL A 8 2.84 4.93 -3.63
C VAL A 8 4.10 5.50 -4.29
N ARG A 9 5.17 4.71 -4.32
CA ARG A 9 6.44 5.05 -4.98
C ARG A 9 6.89 3.94 -5.91
N LEU A 10 7.67 4.32 -6.91
CA LEU A 10 8.30 3.41 -7.85
C LEU A 10 9.73 3.10 -7.40
N PHE A 11 10.05 1.81 -7.28
CA PHE A 11 11.36 1.34 -6.82
C PHE A 11 12.12 0.64 -7.95
N PRO A 12 13.41 0.92 -8.15
CA PRO A 12 14.21 0.32 -9.22
C PRO A 12 14.84 -1.03 -8.84
N TYR A 13 14.42 -1.64 -7.74
CA TYR A 13 14.99 -2.88 -7.23
C TYR A 13 13.89 -3.81 -6.72
N GLY A 14 14.07 -5.12 -6.93
CA GLY A 14 13.10 -6.14 -6.53
C GLY A 14 13.00 -6.39 -5.02
N LYS A 15 14.00 -5.94 -4.24
CA LYS A 15 13.95 -6.05 -2.77
C LYS A 15 13.13 -4.90 -2.19
N ILE A 16 11.90 -5.22 -1.78
CA ILE A 16 10.99 -4.25 -1.16
C ILE A 16 11.54 -3.83 0.21
N PRO A 17 11.72 -2.53 0.49
CA PRO A 17 12.18 -2.06 1.80
C PRO A 17 11.18 -2.35 2.93
N ALA A 18 11.67 -2.40 4.17
CA ALA A 18 10.80 -2.51 5.35
C ALA A 18 9.82 -1.32 5.41
N GLY A 19 8.58 -1.59 5.83
CA GLY A 19 7.50 -0.60 5.85
C GLY A 19 6.82 -0.37 4.50
N TRP A 20 7.18 -1.13 3.45
CA TRP A 20 6.56 -1.09 2.12
C TRP A 20 6.08 -2.46 1.69
N LEU A 21 5.04 -2.49 0.86
CA LEU A 21 4.58 -3.70 0.17
C LEU A 21 4.41 -3.42 -1.32
N ALA A 22 4.65 -4.41 -2.17
CA ALA A 22 4.38 -4.28 -3.61
C ALA A 22 2.87 -4.13 -3.83
N CYS A 23 2.50 -3.29 -4.79
CA CYS A 23 1.13 -3.13 -5.26
C CYS A 23 0.78 -4.30 -6.20
N SER A 24 0.54 -5.49 -5.62
CA SER A 24 0.28 -6.74 -6.35
C SER A 24 -1.11 -7.33 -6.11
N GLY A 25 -2.06 -6.51 -5.66
CA GLY A 25 -3.44 -6.97 -5.42
C GLY A 25 -3.62 -7.87 -4.19
N GLN A 26 -2.61 -8.02 -3.34
CA GLN A 26 -2.71 -8.94 -2.19
C GLN A 26 -3.73 -8.48 -1.16
N THR A 27 -4.36 -9.46 -0.53
CA THR A 27 -5.26 -9.27 0.62
C THR A 27 -4.44 -9.04 1.90
N LEU A 28 -4.81 -8.03 2.66
CA LEU A 28 -4.24 -7.69 3.97
C LEU A 28 -5.32 -7.72 5.05
N TYR A 29 -4.91 -8.02 6.28
CA TYR A 29 -5.80 -7.97 7.43
C TYR A 29 -5.89 -6.57 8.02
N ILE A 30 -7.11 -6.10 8.28
CA ILE A 30 -7.37 -4.78 8.86
C ILE A 30 -6.69 -4.64 10.23
N ARG A 31 -6.66 -5.73 11.01
CA ARG A 31 -6.02 -5.75 12.35
C ARG A 31 -4.51 -5.47 12.31
N GLU A 32 -3.85 -5.79 11.20
CA GLU A 32 -2.40 -5.61 11.01
C GLU A 32 -2.07 -4.24 10.40
N TYR A 33 -2.93 -3.75 9.50
CA TYR A 33 -2.72 -2.50 8.77
C TYR A 33 -3.89 -1.51 8.92
N PRO A 34 -4.29 -1.15 10.16
CA PRO A 34 -5.50 -0.35 10.39
C PRO A 34 -5.38 1.06 9.82
N LYS A 35 -4.18 1.67 9.88
CA LYS A 35 -3.91 3.00 9.32
C LYS A 35 -4.09 3.02 7.80
N LEU A 36 -3.58 2.01 7.11
CA LEU A 36 -3.71 1.94 5.66
C LEU A 36 -5.16 1.70 5.25
N TYR A 37 -5.88 0.82 5.96
CA TYR A 37 -7.30 0.59 5.75
C TYR A 37 -8.12 1.89 5.91
N MET A 38 -7.83 2.73 6.91
CA MET A 38 -8.51 4.03 7.08
C MET A 38 -8.39 4.95 5.86
N LEU A 39 -7.30 4.82 5.08
CA LEU A 39 -7.04 5.67 3.91
C LEU A 39 -7.65 5.12 2.62
N ILE A 40 -7.53 3.81 2.38
CA ILE A 40 -7.91 3.22 1.09
C ILE A 40 -9.20 2.37 1.15
N GLY A 41 -9.66 2.01 2.34
CA GLY A 41 -10.82 1.16 2.57
C GLY A 41 -10.75 -0.15 1.79
N THR A 42 -11.88 -0.56 1.22
CA THR A 42 -12.01 -1.74 0.34
C THR A 42 -11.98 -1.37 -1.15
N ARG A 43 -11.42 -0.21 -1.52
CA ARG A 43 -11.45 0.29 -2.91
C ARG A 43 -10.89 -0.70 -3.93
N PHE A 44 -9.97 -1.57 -3.51
CA PHE A 44 -9.35 -2.58 -4.36
C PHE A 44 -9.81 -4.02 -4.07
N GLY A 45 -10.84 -4.19 -3.23
CA GLY A 45 -11.38 -5.48 -2.82
C GLY A 45 -11.29 -5.75 -1.33
N GLY A 46 -11.67 -6.98 -0.95
CA GLY A 46 -11.81 -7.44 0.43
C GLY A 46 -13.22 -7.23 1.00
N ASP A 47 -13.46 -7.79 2.18
CA ASP A 47 -14.78 -7.80 2.81
C ASP A 47 -15.08 -6.57 3.69
N GLY A 48 -14.06 -5.76 4.00
CA GLY A 48 -14.19 -4.57 4.84
C GLY A 48 -14.53 -4.85 6.30
N LYS A 49 -14.48 -6.11 6.73
CA LYS A 49 -14.71 -6.56 8.11
C LYS A 49 -13.44 -7.12 8.72
N GLU A 50 -12.78 -8.01 7.99
CA GLU A 50 -11.53 -8.65 8.40
C GLU A 50 -10.38 -8.21 7.49
N ASN A 51 -10.65 -8.00 6.20
CA ASN A 51 -9.63 -7.76 5.20
C ASN A 51 -9.99 -6.68 4.17
N PHE A 52 -8.95 -6.23 3.51
CA PHE A 52 -8.98 -5.31 2.37
C PHE A 52 -7.86 -5.71 1.40
N CYS A 53 -7.94 -5.26 0.15
CA CYS A 53 -6.89 -5.53 -0.83
C CYS A 53 -6.06 -4.29 -1.15
N LEU A 54 -4.81 -4.51 -1.51
CA LEU A 54 -3.96 -3.50 -2.14
C LEU A 54 -4.32 -3.31 -3.62
N PRO A 55 -3.92 -2.18 -4.24
CA PRO A 55 -4.00 -2.06 -5.69
C PRO A 55 -3.10 -3.09 -6.38
N ASP A 56 -3.52 -3.55 -7.56
CA ASP A 56 -2.66 -4.27 -8.51
C ASP A 56 -2.15 -3.28 -9.56
N LEU A 57 -0.89 -2.89 -9.43
CA LEU A 57 -0.20 -2.00 -10.37
C LEU A 57 0.89 -2.73 -11.14
N GLN A 58 1.00 -4.06 -11.03
CA GLN A 58 2.05 -4.83 -11.70
C GLN A 58 1.95 -4.70 -13.23
N ARG A 59 0.73 -4.65 -13.76
CA ARG A 59 0.48 -4.60 -15.21
C ARG A 59 0.82 -3.24 -15.85
N ILE A 60 1.03 -2.20 -15.05
CA ILE A 60 1.38 -0.86 -15.52
C ILE A 60 2.78 -0.39 -15.07
N ALA A 61 3.49 -1.22 -14.32
CA ALA A 61 4.85 -0.95 -13.91
C ALA A 61 5.77 -1.01 -15.14
N PRO A 62 6.68 -0.03 -15.35
CA PRO A 62 7.72 -0.15 -16.37
C PRO A 62 8.67 -1.32 -16.09
N ASP A 63 9.36 -1.79 -17.11
CA ASP A 63 10.30 -2.90 -17.00
C ASP A 63 11.32 -2.69 -15.87
N ASN A 64 11.49 -3.73 -15.05
CA ASN A 64 12.39 -3.76 -13.89
C ASN A 64 12.07 -2.77 -12.75
N LEU A 65 10.90 -2.13 -12.77
CA LEU A 65 10.44 -1.25 -11.70
C LEU A 65 9.25 -1.86 -10.96
N VAL A 66 9.10 -1.54 -9.67
CA VAL A 66 8.00 -2.04 -8.84
C VAL A 66 7.32 -0.89 -8.12
N TYR A 67 6.01 -0.76 -8.30
CA TYR A 67 5.20 0.12 -7.46
C TYR A 67 5.04 -0.51 -6.08
N CYS A 68 5.42 0.22 -5.05
CA CYS A 68 5.20 -0.19 -3.66
C CYS A 68 4.40 0.88 -2.93
N ILE A 69 3.54 0.44 -2.01
CA ILE A 69 2.76 1.27 -1.12
C ILE A 69 3.36 1.23 0.28
N ALA A 70 3.48 2.39 0.93
CA ALA A 70 3.92 2.49 2.31
C ALA A 70 2.82 1.97 3.23
N VAL A 71 3.14 0.96 4.03
CA VAL A 71 2.25 0.37 5.04
C VAL A 71 2.59 0.82 6.46
N GLU A 72 3.76 1.42 6.62
CA GLU A 72 4.22 2.11 7.82
C GLU A 72 4.61 3.55 7.49
N GLY A 73 4.48 4.45 8.46
CA GLY A 73 4.78 5.85 8.26
C GLY A 73 3.92 6.80 9.09
N GLU A 74 4.05 8.08 8.79
CA GLU A 74 3.20 9.13 9.31
C GLU A 74 1.83 9.05 8.64
N PHE A 75 0.76 9.29 9.41
CA PHE A 75 -0.58 9.32 8.84
C PHE A 75 -0.75 10.66 8.12
N PRO A 76 -1.16 10.67 6.84
CA PRO A 76 -1.29 11.91 6.09
C PRO A 76 -2.40 12.78 6.68
N ASP A 77 -2.10 14.06 6.87
CA ASP A 77 -3.09 15.04 7.32
C ASP A 77 -3.89 15.54 6.11
N LEU A 78 -4.86 14.73 5.68
CA LEU A 78 -5.60 14.94 4.43
C LEU A 78 -6.71 16.00 4.54
N TRP A 79 -6.95 16.57 5.72
CA TRP A 79 -8.14 17.37 6.02
C TRP A 79 -7.82 18.75 6.63
N ARG A 80 -6.60 19.25 6.43
CA ARG A 80 -6.24 20.64 6.69
C ARG A 80 -6.19 21.45 5.40
#